data_AF-A0AAF0UFF9-F1
#
_entry.id   AF-A0AAF0UFF9-F1
#
_cell.length_a   1.000
_cell.length_b   1.000
_cell.length_c   1.000
_cell.angle_alpha   90.00
_cell.angle_beta   90.00
_cell.angle_gamma   90.00
#
_symmetry.space_group_name_H-M   'P 1'
#
loop_
_entity.id
_entity.type
_entity.pdbx_description
1 polymer ?
#
loop_
_entity_poly.entity_id
_entity_poly.type
_entity_poly.pdbx_seq_one_letter_code
_entity_poly.pdbx_strand_id
1 'polypeptide(L)'
;MDQINQQTYSWPCKQIWRSRIPHKISCFIWLLAKEAALTQDNLKKRGITLCSSCFLCGEALESVNHLFLHCKYTQQLWRILLNLKGISWTMPRKVSEALKSWEAAG
;
A
#
# COMPACT_ATOMS: atom_id res chain seq x y z
N MET A 1 -22.47 17.87 22.83
CA MET A 1 -22.19 18.75 21.67
C MET A 1 -20.69 18.85 21.54
N ASP A 2 -20.19 18.02 20.63
CA ASP A 2 -18.99 18.18 19.78
C ASP A 2 -17.62 18.46 20.42
N GLN A 3 -16.96 17.37 20.79
CA GLN A 3 -15.51 17.25 20.59
C GLN A 3 -15.19 15.94 19.85
N ILE A 4 -15.61 15.87 18.58
CA ILE A 4 -15.04 14.90 17.63
C ILE A 4 -13.65 15.41 17.27
N ASN A 5 -12.69 14.85 18.00
CA ASN A 5 -11.26 14.78 17.75
C ASN A 5 -10.89 15.10 16.29
N GLN A 6 -10.39 16.32 16.04
CA GLN A 6 -9.73 16.68 14.80
C GLN A 6 -8.39 15.95 14.73
N GLN A 7 -8.44 14.64 14.46
CA GLN A 7 -7.27 13.88 14.09
C GLN A 7 -6.89 14.36 12.69
N THR A 8 -5.95 15.30 12.63
CA THR A 8 -5.43 15.87 11.39
C THR A 8 -4.86 14.74 10.54
N TYR A 9 -5.68 14.24 9.61
CA TYR A 9 -5.28 13.28 8.59
C TYR A 9 -4.32 14.00 7.62
N SER A 10 -3.03 14.10 7.97
CA SER A 10 -2.02 14.48 7.00
C SER A 10 -1.94 13.35 5.96
N TRP A 11 -2.61 13.56 4.84
CA TRP A 11 -2.61 12.63 3.71
C TRP A 11 -1.30 12.82 2.92
N PRO A 12 -0.61 11.75 2.47
CA PRO A 12 0.72 11.83 1.89
C PRO A 12 0.72 12.36 0.43
N CYS A 13 0.14 13.54 0.21
CA CYS A 13 0.09 14.23 -1.10
C CYS A 13 1.49 14.39 -1.69
N LYS A 14 2.42 14.92 -0.89
CA LYS A 14 3.73 15.36 -1.37
C LYS A 14 4.60 14.20 -1.87
N GLN A 15 4.38 13.00 -1.34
CA GLN A 15 5.09 11.77 -1.66
C GLN A 15 4.57 11.16 -2.96
N ILE A 16 3.26 11.23 -3.17
CA ILE A 16 2.60 10.66 -4.34
C ILE A 16 2.88 11.50 -5.59
N TRP A 17 2.85 12.83 -5.47
CA TRP A 17 2.92 13.76 -6.60
C TRP A 17 4.31 14.38 -6.83
N ARG A 18 5.39 13.64 -6.50
CA ARG A 18 6.76 14.14 -6.76
C ARG A 18 7.02 14.28 -8.26
N SER A 19 7.55 15.43 -8.69
CA SER A 19 7.81 15.76 -10.11
C SER A 19 8.68 14.73 -10.86
N ARG A 20 9.54 13.98 -10.15
CA ARG A 20 10.42 12.95 -10.75
C ARG A 20 9.75 11.60 -10.96
N ILE A 21 8.51 11.42 -10.51
CA ILE A 21 7.76 10.16 -10.65
C ILE A 21 6.81 10.30 -11.86
N PRO A 22 6.80 9.35 -12.82
CA PRO A 22 5.84 9.37 -13.91
C PRO A 22 4.40 9.38 -13.38
N HIS A 23 3.53 10.20 -13.97
CA HIS A 23 2.16 10.42 -13.49
C HIS A 23 1.36 9.12 -13.30
N LYS A 24 1.55 8.13 -14.19
CA LYS A 24 0.91 6.80 -14.07
C LYS A 24 1.25 6.10 -12.75
N ILE A 25 2.50 6.22 -12.30
CA ILE A 25 2.96 5.65 -11.03
C ILE A 25 2.36 6.43 -9.86
N SER A 26 2.31 7.75 -9.92
CA SER A 26 1.64 8.59 -8.91
C SER A 26 0.17 8.23 -8.75
N CYS A 27 -0.59 8.13 -9.85
CA CYS A 27 -1.98 7.69 -9.82
C CYS A 27 -2.13 6.29 -9.23
N PHE A 28 -1.20 5.39 -9.56
CA PHE A 28 -1.25 4.03 -9.00
C PHE A 28 -1.01 4.03 -7.49
N ILE A 29 0.01 4.74 -7.00
CA ILE A 29 0.28 4.87 -5.56
C ILE A 29 -0.91 5.53 -4.85
N TRP A 30 -1.56 6.52 -5.47
CA TRP A 30 -2.79 7.11 -4.96
C TRP A 30 -3.91 6.07 -4.77
N LEU A 31 -4.13 5.22 -5.77
CA LEU A 31 -5.11 4.13 -5.69
C LEU A 31 -4.75 3.13 -4.59
N LEU A 32 -3.46 2.81 -4.41
CA LEU A 32 -3.01 1.92 -3.33
C LEU A 32 -3.26 2.54 -1.95
N ALA A 33 -2.93 3.83 -1.78
CA ALA A 33 -3.14 4.56 -0.54
C ALA A 33 -4.62 4.65 -0.14
N LYS A 34 -5.52 4.65 -1.14
CA LYS A 34 -6.97 4.63 -0.99
C LYS A 34 -7.58 3.23 -0.88
N GLU A 35 -6.77 2.17 -0.90
CA GLU A 35 -7.21 0.78 -0.97
C GLU A 35 -8.22 0.57 -2.12
N ALA A 36 -8.02 1.23 -3.26
CA ALA A 36 -8.97 1.29 -4.38
C ALA A 36 -8.43 0.64 -5.67
N ALA A 37 -7.22 0.09 -5.64
CA ALA A 37 -6.65 -0.65 -6.76
C ALA A 37 -7.46 -1.92 -7.08
N LEU A 38 -7.35 -2.41 -8.32
CA LEU A 38 -8.11 -3.54 -8.88
C LEU A 38 -7.65 -4.91 -8.34
N THR A 39 -7.63 -5.04 -7.02
CA THR A 39 -7.40 -6.31 -6.32
C THR A 39 -8.70 -7.10 -6.25
N GLN A 40 -8.62 -8.43 -6.16
CA GLN A 40 -9.81 -9.27 -6.21
C GLN A 40 -10.82 -8.95 -5.08
N ASP A 41 -10.38 -8.56 -3.88
CA ASP A 41 -11.31 -8.11 -2.83
C ASP A 41 -12.12 -6.88 -3.25
N ASN A 42 -11.49 -5.92 -3.91
CA ASN A 42 -12.13 -4.72 -4.42
C ASN A 42 -13.04 -4.99 -5.63
N LEU A 43 -12.66 -5.93 -6.51
CA LEU A 43 -13.53 -6.36 -7.61
C LEU A 43 -14.76 -7.09 -7.06
N LYS A 44 -14.59 -7.91 -6.01
CA LYS A 44 -15.70 -8.58 -5.32
C LYS A 44 -16.66 -7.59 -4.66
N LYS A 45 -16.15 -6.51 -4.03
CA LYS A 45 -16.98 -5.41 -3.51
C LYS A 45 -17.81 -4.71 -4.60
N ARG A 46 -17.38 -4.79 -5.86
CA ARG A 46 -18.09 -4.25 -7.03
C ARG A 46 -19.03 -5.27 -7.70
N GLY A 47 -19.24 -6.44 -7.09
CA GLY A 47 -20.13 -7.48 -7.60
C GLY A 47 -19.50 -8.41 -8.64
N ILE A 48 -18.18 -8.35 -8.86
CA ILE A 48 -17.49 -9.27 -9.78
C ILE A 48 -17.07 -10.53 -9.02
N THR A 49 -17.60 -11.68 -9.41
CA THR A 49 -17.26 -12.97 -8.80
C THR A 49 -15.91 -13.47 -9.33
N LEU A 50 -14.92 -13.54 -8.45
CA LEU A 50 -13.59 -14.08 -8.73
C LEU A 50 -13.16 -15.00 -7.59
N CYS A 51 -12.25 -15.95 -7.89
CA CYS A 51 -11.48 -16.59 -6.82
C CYS A 51 -10.71 -15.49 -6.10
N SER A 52 -10.86 -15.38 -4.77
CA SER A 52 -10.32 -14.27 -4.00
C SER A 52 -8.90 -14.52 -3.47
N SER A 53 -8.21 -15.55 -3.97
CA SER A 53 -6.83 -15.89 -3.59
C SER A 53 -5.81 -15.01 -4.32
N CYS A 54 -4.84 -14.48 -3.59
CA CYS A 54 -3.69 -13.74 -4.09
C CYS A 54 -3.04 -14.44 -5.28
N PHE A 55 -2.99 -13.75 -6.43
CA PHE A 55 -2.45 -14.31 -7.66
C PHE A 55 -0.96 -14.70 -7.52
N LEU A 56 -0.22 -13.99 -6.69
CA LEU A 56 1.21 -14.27 -6.49
C LEU A 56 1.45 -15.49 -5.61
N CYS A 57 0.92 -15.50 -4.37
CA CYS A 57 1.24 -16.56 -3.41
C CYS A 57 0.28 -17.74 -3.40
N GLY A 58 -0.97 -17.57 -3.84
CA GLY A 58 -2.02 -18.59 -3.79
C GLY A 58 -2.52 -18.97 -2.38
N GLU A 59 -1.92 -18.42 -1.32
CA GLU A 59 -2.11 -18.91 0.07
C GLU A 59 -3.04 -18.03 0.92
N ALA A 60 -3.29 -16.79 0.51
CA ALA A 60 -4.07 -15.82 1.26
C ALA A 60 -5.00 -15.03 0.34
N LEU A 61 -5.96 -14.32 0.92
CA LEU A 61 -6.86 -13.46 0.15
C LEU A 61 -6.10 -12.29 -0.49
N GLU A 62 -6.38 -12.02 -1.77
CA GLU A 62 -5.83 -10.86 -2.45
C GLU A 62 -6.47 -9.58 -1.93
N SER A 63 -5.64 -8.71 -1.35
CA SER A 63 -6.01 -7.34 -0.99
C SER A 63 -4.84 -6.43 -1.31
N VAL A 64 -5.07 -5.11 -1.36
CA VAL A 64 -4.00 -4.13 -1.60
C VAL A 64 -2.85 -4.31 -0.60
N ASN A 65 -3.17 -4.42 0.70
CA ASN A 65 -2.16 -4.57 1.73
C ASN A 65 -1.42 -5.90 1.63
N HIS A 66 -2.12 -7.00 1.32
CA HIS A 66 -1.47 -8.28 1.12
C HIS A 66 -0.56 -8.24 -0.11
N LEU A 67 -1.07 -7.86 -1.28
CA LEU A 67 -0.31 -7.90 -2.53
C LEU A 67 0.95 -7.03 -2.47
N PHE A 68 0.89 -5.84 -1.86
CA PHE A 68 1.99 -4.87 -1.87
C PHE A 68 2.88 -4.87 -0.62
N LEU A 69 2.47 -5.49 0.48
CA LEU A 69 3.27 -5.54 1.72
C LEU A 69 3.46 -6.96 2.24
N HIS A 70 2.38 -7.74 2.36
CA HIS A 70 2.39 -8.99 3.15
C HIS A 70 2.49 -10.28 2.32
N CYS A 71 2.44 -10.21 1.00
CA CYS A 71 2.63 -11.37 0.14
C CYS A 71 4.06 -11.88 0.28
N LYS A 72 4.26 -13.21 0.38
CA LYS A 72 5.59 -13.81 0.58
C LYS A 72 6.63 -13.38 -0.46
N TYR A 73 6.22 -13.14 -1.70
CA TYR A 73 7.11 -12.66 -2.75
C TYR A 73 7.41 -11.17 -2.59
N THR A 74 6.40 -10.37 -2.29
CA THR A 74 6.56 -8.94 -2.05
C THR A 74 7.40 -8.65 -0.81
N GLN A 75 7.21 -9.40 0.28
CA GLN A 75 8.05 -9.33 1.47
C GLN A 75 9.52 -9.63 1.17
N GLN A 76 9.80 -10.61 0.30
CA GLN A 76 11.16 -10.90 -0.14
C GLN A 76 11.77 -9.73 -0.91
N LEU A 77 11.01 -9.10 -1.82
CA LEU A 77 11.47 -7.90 -2.55
C LEU A 77 11.78 -6.75 -1.59
N TRP A 78 10.89 -6.48 -0.63
CA TRP A 78 11.14 -5.47 0.40
C TRP A 78 12.41 -5.78 1.19
N ARG A 79 12.58 -7.03 1.65
CA ARG A 79 13.78 -7.43 2.40
C ARG A 79 15.05 -7.21 1.60
N ILE A 80 15.07 -7.55 0.31
CA ILE A 80 16.24 -7.29 -0.55
C ILE A 80 16.52 -5.78 -0.61
N LEU A 81 15.51 -4.96 -0.93
CA LEU A 81 15.67 -3.51 -1.04
C LEU A 81 16.15 -2.86 0.26
N LEU A 82 15.57 -3.28 1.39
CA LEU A 82 15.90 -2.74 2.71
C LEU A 82 17.30 -3.16 3.16
N ASN A 83 17.69 -4.41 2.92
CA ASN A 83 19.04 -4.89 3.18
C ASN A 83 20.08 -4.13 2.35
N LEU A 84 19.81 -3.90 1.06
CA LEU A 84 20.67 -3.11 0.18
C LEU A 84 20.82 -1.65 0.65
N LYS A 85 19.84 -1.14 1.40
CA LYS A 85 19.86 0.21 1.98
C LYS A 85 20.31 0.24 3.44
N GLY A 86 20.58 -0.91 4.06
CA GLY A 86 20.92 -1.00 5.48
C GLY A 86 19.81 -0.55 6.42
N ILE A 87 18.54 -0.60 5.98
CA ILE A 87 17.39 -0.11 6.76
C ILE A 87 16.79 -1.27 7.55
N SER A 88 16.72 -1.14 8.88
CA SER A 88 15.88 -2.00 9.73
C SER A 88 14.43 -1.55 9.62
N TRP A 89 13.54 -2.45 9.23
CA TRP A 89 12.16 -2.10 8.89
C TRP A 89 11.15 -3.07 9.47
N THR A 90 10.10 -2.53 10.06
CA THR A 90 8.92 -3.27 10.48
C THR A 90 7.80 -2.98 9.49
N MET A 91 7.30 -4.02 8.82
CA MET A 91 6.27 -3.85 7.80
C MET A 91 4.96 -3.35 8.43
N PRO A 92 4.41 -2.20 8.02
CA PRO A 92 3.17 -1.69 8.56
C PRO A 92 1.97 -2.48 8.04
N ARG A 93 0.79 -2.28 8.64
CA ARG A 93 -0.40 -3.03 8.26
C ARG A 93 -0.93 -2.57 6.92
N LYS A 94 -0.93 -1.25 6.68
CA LYS A 94 -1.51 -0.63 5.48
C LYS A 94 -0.48 0.04 4.59
N VAL A 95 -0.75 0.07 3.28
CA VAL A 95 0.10 0.82 2.32
C VAL A 95 0.13 2.31 2.65
N SER A 96 -0.98 2.88 3.12
CA SER A 96 -1.03 4.28 3.53
C SER A 96 -0.10 4.59 4.72
N GLU A 97 0.08 3.65 5.64
CA GLU A 97 1.05 3.76 6.74
C GLU A 97 2.49 3.65 6.21
N ALA A 98 2.76 2.70 5.31
CA ALA A 98 4.08 2.57 4.66
C ALA A 98 4.50 3.86 3.95
N LEU A 99 3.57 4.50 3.23
CA LEU A 99 3.82 5.76 2.54
C LEU A 99 4.09 6.93 3.51
N LYS A 100 3.45 6.93 4.68
CA LYS A 100 3.70 7.93 5.73
C LYS A 100 5.06 7.71 6.40
N SER A 101 5.40 6.46 6.73
CA SER A 101 6.70 6.13 7.35
C SER A 101 7.89 6.51 6.47
N TRP A 102 7.70 6.52 5.15
CA TRP A 102 8.72 6.96 4.20
C TRP A 102 8.95 8.49 4.17
N GLU A 103 8.10 9.30 4.83
CA GLU A 103 8.30 10.74 5.01
C GLU A 103 9.44 11.06 5.97
N ALA A 104 9.67 10.22 6.98
CA ALA A 104 10.67 10.46 8.01
C ALA A 104 12.10 10.05 7.63
N ALA A 105 12.28 9.39 6.47
CA ALA A 105 13.53 8.74 6.09
C ALA A 105 14.29 9.46 4.96
N GLY A 106 13.81 10.60 4.45
CA GLY A 106 14.47 11.36 3.39
C GLY A 106 14.23 12.85 3.52
#